data_AF-A0A9W5Y2Z5-F1
#
_entry.id   AF-A0A9W5Y2Z5-F1
#
_cell.length_a   1.000
_cell.length_b   1.000
_cell.length_c   1.000
_cell.angle_alpha   90.00
_cell.angle_beta   90.00
_cell.angle_gamma   90.00
#
_symmetry.space_group_name_H-M   'P 1'
#
loop_
_entity.id
_entity.type
_entity.pdbx_description
1 polymer ?
#
loop_
_entity_poly.entity_id
_entity_poly.type
_entity_poly.pdbx_seq_one_letter_code
_entity_poly.pdbx_strand_id
1 'polypeptide(L)'
;MDAMDFTQVIPRLRVLENRLLDKPKFDRMIDSSSAEDALKILQETEYINVSKEISHPKEYEVILSNELKRVFNMIYDATPHKEVVDIMSIKYDFHNIKVLIKAKLLDKNFDEILIPVGTIEIKKLKNAIDENNYRDIPNLMGKAIETAFEDFSKEKDPQRIDLIVDNLQYDHMYEIANRLDDPFIEKYVDKLIDLSNIRTLLRVKKQKKGREFLNCSLIDGGKIDKDRILVLLNDSIENVYGKLSYTDYGGVLKNGIEQYTKIGSSSELEKLSDNYIMRFMKDAKYISFGPEPIIAYIYAKENEIKNIRIIMVGKLNNIPSEVIRERLREGYV
;
A
#
# COMPACT_ATOMS: atom_id res chain seq x y z
N MET A 1 -18.05 -9.40 -13.77
CA MET A 1 -17.18 -10.07 -14.78
C MET A 1 -17.44 -11.58 -14.79
N ASP A 2 -17.15 -12.32 -15.85
CA ASP A 2 -17.25 -13.80 -15.84
C ASP A 2 -15.99 -14.43 -15.23
N ALA A 3 -16.15 -15.27 -14.20
CA ALA A 3 -15.04 -15.97 -13.55
C ALA A 3 -14.27 -16.88 -14.52
N MET A 4 -14.92 -17.35 -15.59
CA MET A 4 -14.31 -18.22 -16.61
C MET A 4 -13.27 -17.50 -17.47
N ASP A 5 -13.30 -16.17 -17.56
CA ASP A 5 -12.32 -15.38 -18.30
C ASP A 5 -10.90 -15.55 -17.74
N PHE A 6 -10.78 -15.90 -16.46
CA PHE A 6 -9.50 -16.03 -15.76
C PHE A 6 -8.87 -17.43 -15.86
N THR A 7 -9.54 -18.39 -16.48
CA THR A 7 -9.13 -19.82 -16.53
C THR A 7 -7.71 -20.06 -17.05
N GLN A 8 -7.19 -19.21 -17.94
CA GLN A 8 -5.83 -19.31 -18.47
C GLN A 8 -4.77 -18.67 -17.56
N VAL A 9 -5.15 -17.66 -16.78
CA VAL A 9 -4.24 -16.88 -15.93
C VAL A 9 -3.99 -17.58 -14.61
N ILE A 10 -5.04 -18.15 -14.01
CA ILE A 10 -4.96 -18.75 -12.67
C ILE A 10 -3.92 -19.89 -12.59
N PRO A 11 -3.85 -20.87 -13.51
CA PRO A 11 -2.84 -21.92 -13.43
C PRO A 11 -1.40 -21.37 -13.48
N ARG A 12 -1.15 -20.34 -14.31
CA ARG A 12 0.15 -19.66 -14.37
C ARG A 12 0.45 -18.95 -13.06
N LEU A 13 -0.56 -18.30 -12.48
CA LEU A 13 -0.44 -17.61 -11.19
C LEU A 13 -0.11 -18.57 -10.05
N ARG A 14 -0.75 -19.74 -10.00
CA ARG A 14 -0.44 -20.78 -8.98
C ARG A 14 1.02 -21.24 -9.05
N VAL A 15 1.60 -21.34 -10.25
CA VAL A 15 3.03 -21.63 -10.41
C VAL A 15 3.90 -20.48 -9.87
N LEU A 16 3.49 -19.23 -10.07
CA LEU A 16 4.19 -18.05 -9.57
C LEU A 16 4.08 -17.89 -8.05
N GLU A 17 2.97 -18.27 -7.43
CA GLU A 17 2.79 -18.29 -5.98
C GLU A 17 3.84 -19.17 -5.29
N ASN A 18 4.21 -20.29 -5.90
CA ASN A 18 5.26 -21.19 -5.38
C ASN A 18 6.67 -20.58 -5.42
N ARG A 19 6.85 -19.45 -6.10
CA ARG A 19 8.13 -18.72 -6.20
C ARG A 19 8.22 -17.53 -5.26
N LEU A 20 7.16 -17.27 -4.48
CA LEU A 20 7.20 -16.28 -3.41
C LEU A 20 8.19 -16.70 -2.32
N LEU A 21 8.84 -15.73 -1.72
CA LEU A 21 9.79 -15.95 -0.63
C LEU A 21 9.03 -16.41 0.61
N ASP A 22 9.48 -17.54 1.13
CA ASP A 22 8.98 -18.12 2.36
C ASP A 22 9.71 -17.59 3.60
N LYS A 23 9.18 -17.91 4.77
CA LYS A 23 9.76 -17.52 6.05
C LYS A 23 11.23 -17.97 6.20
N PRO A 24 11.62 -19.22 5.88
CA PRO A 24 13.02 -19.64 5.89
C PRO A 24 13.95 -18.75 5.05
N LYS A 25 13.52 -18.32 3.84
CA LYS A 25 14.34 -17.43 3.01
C LYS A 25 14.50 -16.05 3.66
N PHE A 26 13.43 -15.48 4.21
CA PHE A 26 13.53 -14.22 4.97
C PHE A 26 14.43 -14.34 6.19
N ASP A 27 14.29 -15.40 6.99
CA ASP A 27 15.13 -15.64 8.16
C ASP A 27 16.61 -15.78 7.76
N ARG A 28 16.92 -16.50 6.67
CA ARG A 28 18.29 -16.57 6.11
C ARG A 28 18.86 -15.19 5.76
N MET A 29 18.06 -14.30 5.16
CA MET A 29 18.49 -12.93 4.86
C MET A 29 18.67 -12.08 6.13
N ILE A 30 17.82 -12.29 7.15
CA ILE A 30 17.93 -11.60 8.45
C ILE A 30 19.14 -12.09 9.23
N ASP A 31 19.52 -13.35 9.13
CA ASP A 31 20.64 -13.92 9.89
C ASP A 31 21.98 -13.83 9.15
N SER A 32 21.99 -13.23 7.94
CA SER A 32 23.21 -12.98 7.18
C SER A 32 24.14 -12.01 7.92
N SER A 33 25.45 -12.16 7.73
CA SER A 33 26.45 -11.33 8.41
C SER A 33 26.50 -9.88 7.90
N SER A 34 26.02 -9.63 6.67
CA SER A 34 26.15 -8.34 5.98
C SER A 34 24.99 -8.08 5.01
N ALA A 35 24.88 -6.84 4.54
CA ALA A 35 23.94 -6.47 3.48
C ALA A 35 24.33 -7.12 2.13
N GLU A 36 25.63 -7.32 1.90
CA GLU A 36 26.18 -8.04 0.75
C GLU A 36 25.71 -9.51 0.75
N ASP A 37 25.76 -10.17 1.90
CA ASP A 37 25.32 -11.57 2.00
C ASP A 37 23.79 -11.69 1.93
N ALA A 38 23.05 -10.71 2.47
CA ALA A 38 21.60 -10.64 2.29
C ALA A 38 21.24 -10.48 0.80
N LEU A 39 21.97 -9.63 0.07
CA LEU A 39 21.78 -9.43 -1.37
C LEU A 39 22.07 -10.73 -2.16
N LYS A 40 23.16 -11.44 -1.84
CA LYS A 40 23.46 -12.74 -2.47
C LYS A 40 22.32 -13.74 -2.26
N ILE A 41 21.77 -13.82 -1.06
CA ILE A 41 20.63 -14.71 -0.77
C ILE A 41 19.39 -14.30 -1.58
N LEU A 42 19.14 -13.00 -1.75
CA LEU A 42 18.07 -12.51 -2.62
C LEU A 42 18.32 -12.90 -4.09
N GLN A 43 19.57 -12.84 -4.55
CA GLN A 43 20.00 -13.25 -5.89
C GLN A 43 19.92 -14.78 -6.13
N GLU A 44 19.70 -15.61 -5.10
CA GLU A 44 19.36 -17.02 -5.27
C GLU A 44 17.88 -17.25 -5.66
N THR A 45 17.08 -16.18 -5.70
CA THR A 45 15.61 -16.25 -5.95
C THR A 45 15.26 -15.65 -7.32
N GLU A 46 13.96 -15.53 -7.63
CA GLU A 46 13.48 -14.92 -8.89
C GLU A 46 14.00 -13.48 -9.12
N TYR A 47 14.41 -12.79 -8.05
CA TYR A 47 14.99 -11.45 -8.12
C TYR A 47 16.31 -11.40 -8.90
N ILE A 48 16.97 -12.55 -9.15
CA ILE A 48 18.14 -12.62 -10.05
C ILE A 48 17.84 -12.08 -11.44
N ASN A 49 16.60 -12.21 -11.91
CA ASN A 49 16.19 -11.77 -13.24
C ASN A 49 16.24 -10.25 -13.41
N VAL A 50 16.13 -9.51 -12.30
CA VAL A 50 16.11 -8.03 -12.28
C VAL A 50 17.34 -7.43 -11.60
N SER A 51 18.30 -8.26 -11.17
CA SER A 51 19.51 -7.84 -10.45
C SER A 51 20.82 -8.20 -11.16
N LYS A 52 20.79 -8.66 -12.42
CA LYS A 52 21.98 -9.19 -13.13
C LYS A 52 23.14 -8.19 -13.21
N GLU A 53 22.82 -6.90 -13.30
CA GLU A 53 23.80 -5.81 -13.41
C GLU A 53 24.10 -5.14 -12.06
N ILE A 54 23.44 -5.58 -10.98
CA ILE A 54 23.50 -4.94 -9.67
C ILE A 54 24.34 -5.79 -8.72
N SER A 55 25.47 -5.22 -8.30
CA SER A 55 26.40 -5.88 -7.37
C SER A 55 26.49 -5.19 -6.01
N HIS A 56 26.05 -3.93 -5.88
CA HIS A 56 26.15 -3.20 -4.63
C HIS A 56 24.83 -3.24 -3.83
N PRO A 57 24.86 -3.61 -2.53
CA PRO A 57 23.67 -3.63 -1.68
C PRO A 57 22.91 -2.30 -1.55
N LYS A 58 23.52 -1.16 -1.84
CA LYS A 58 22.86 0.15 -1.80
C LYS A 58 21.87 0.35 -2.96
N GLU A 59 22.02 -0.43 -4.02
CA GLU A 59 21.16 -0.39 -5.22
C GLU A 59 19.94 -1.32 -5.10
N TYR A 60 19.69 -1.88 -3.91
CA TYR A 60 18.58 -2.81 -3.69
C TYR A 60 17.20 -2.22 -4.08
N GLU A 61 16.98 -0.91 -3.94
CA GLU A 61 15.72 -0.28 -4.37
C GLU A 61 15.51 -0.39 -5.89
N VAL A 62 16.58 -0.38 -6.70
CA VAL A 62 16.49 -0.58 -8.15
C VAL A 62 16.00 -2.00 -8.45
N ILE A 63 16.53 -3.00 -7.74
CA ILE A 63 16.07 -4.41 -7.84
C ILE A 63 14.58 -4.50 -7.50
N LEU A 64 14.17 -3.91 -6.37
CA LEU A 64 12.79 -3.95 -5.90
C LEU A 64 11.82 -3.22 -6.84
N SER A 65 12.22 -2.06 -7.37
CA SER A 65 11.44 -1.30 -8.35
C SER A 65 11.29 -2.04 -9.67
N ASN A 66 12.38 -2.64 -10.17
CA ASN A 66 12.35 -3.44 -11.39
C ASN A 66 11.49 -4.70 -11.23
N GLU A 67 11.56 -5.38 -10.08
CA GLU A 67 10.68 -6.53 -9.81
C GLU A 67 9.21 -6.11 -9.77
N LEU A 68 8.89 -5.01 -9.06
CA LEU A 68 7.53 -4.49 -9.01
C LEU A 68 7.00 -4.21 -10.41
N LYS A 69 7.77 -3.51 -11.24
CA LYS A 69 7.43 -3.23 -12.64
C LYS A 69 7.25 -4.49 -13.46
N ARG A 70 8.13 -5.48 -13.32
CA ARG A 70 8.04 -6.77 -14.00
C ARG A 70 6.74 -7.49 -13.64
N VAL A 71 6.39 -7.53 -12.36
CA VAL A 71 5.16 -8.18 -11.86
C VAL A 71 3.92 -7.51 -12.41
N PHE A 72 3.82 -6.18 -12.30
CA PHE A 72 2.67 -5.44 -12.81
C PHE A 72 2.51 -5.62 -14.33
N ASN A 73 3.59 -5.46 -15.12
CA ASN A 73 3.54 -5.68 -16.57
C ASN A 73 3.09 -7.09 -16.93
N MET A 74 3.67 -8.11 -16.28
CA MET A 74 3.32 -9.51 -16.53
C MET A 74 1.84 -9.79 -16.25
N ILE A 75 1.29 -9.23 -15.17
CA ILE A 75 -0.11 -9.47 -14.80
C ILE A 75 -1.05 -8.65 -15.68
N TYR A 76 -0.69 -7.40 -16.01
CA TYR A 76 -1.40 -6.62 -17.03
C TYR A 76 -1.46 -7.39 -18.34
N ASP A 77 -0.36 -7.96 -18.83
CA ASP A 77 -0.36 -8.72 -20.08
C ASP A 77 -1.22 -9.99 -20.00
N ALA A 78 -1.24 -10.64 -18.83
CA ALA A 78 -1.97 -11.89 -18.64
C ALA A 78 -3.47 -11.70 -18.40
N THR A 79 -3.89 -10.64 -17.69
CA THR A 79 -5.29 -10.49 -17.24
C THR A 79 -6.23 -10.12 -18.40
N PRO A 80 -7.43 -10.74 -18.49
CA PRO A 80 -8.46 -10.35 -19.46
C PRO A 80 -9.06 -8.98 -19.14
N HIS A 81 -9.21 -8.66 -17.84
CA HIS A 81 -9.80 -7.41 -17.34
C HIS A 81 -8.70 -6.60 -16.63
N LYS A 82 -8.32 -5.45 -17.19
CA LYS A 82 -7.18 -4.65 -16.70
C LYS A 82 -7.52 -3.94 -15.39
N GLU A 83 -8.80 -3.67 -15.18
CA GLU A 83 -9.37 -3.02 -14.01
C GLU A 83 -9.06 -3.78 -12.70
N VAL A 84 -8.90 -5.10 -12.78
CA VAL A 84 -8.46 -5.97 -11.66
C VAL A 84 -7.04 -5.64 -11.19
N VAL A 85 -6.19 -5.17 -12.11
CA VAL A 85 -4.83 -4.70 -11.79
C VAL A 85 -4.85 -3.21 -11.48
N ASP A 86 -5.72 -2.43 -12.13
CA ASP A 86 -5.87 -0.99 -11.90
C ASP A 86 -6.16 -0.68 -10.43
N ILE A 87 -7.05 -1.45 -9.78
CA ILE A 87 -7.34 -1.26 -8.35
C ILE A 87 -6.10 -1.42 -7.45
N MET A 88 -5.12 -2.21 -7.87
CA MET A 88 -3.86 -2.40 -7.15
C MET A 88 -2.81 -1.35 -7.51
N SER A 89 -2.81 -0.90 -8.77
CA SER A 89 -1.84 0.06 -9.30
C SER A 89 -2.16 1.52 -8.96
N ILE A 90 -3.45 1.85 -8.77
CA ILE A 90 -3.92 3.23 -8.64
C ILE A 90 -3.26 3.99 -7.49
N LYS A 91 -2.96 3.31 -6.38
CA LYS A 91 -2.24 3.91 -5.25
C LYS A 91 -0.86 4.46 -5.64
N TYR A 92 -0.23 3.91 -6.68
CA TYR A 92 1.03 4.41 -7.20
C TYR A 92 0.84 5.66 -8.06
N ASP A 93 -0.27 5.80 -8.79
CA ASP A 93 -0.61 7.06 -9.45
C ASP A 93 -0.81 8.18 -8.43
N PHE A 94 -1.60 7.93 -7.38
CA PHE A 94 -1.85 8.91 -6.32
C PHE A 94 -0.57 9.22 -5.50
N HIS A 95 0.29 8.23 -5.26
CA HIS A 95 1.64 8.49 -4.72
C HIS A 95 2.44 9.42 -5.63
N ASN A 96 2.52 9.12 -6.93
CA ASN A 96 3.24 9.93 -7.91
C ASN A 96 2.66 11.35 -7.98
N ILE A 97 1.33 11.50 -7.96
CA ILE A 97 0.66 12.81 -7.90
C ILE A 97 1.12 13.60 -6.68
N LYS A 98 1.13 13.00 -5.48
CA LYS A 98 1.61 13.68 -4.26
C LYS A 98 3.07 14.14 -4.40
N VAL A 99 3.92 13.28 -4.93
CA VAL A 99 5.34 13.60 -5.17
C VAL A 99 5.47 14.77 -6.15
N LEU A 100 4.77 14.73 -7.28
CA LEU A 100 4.85 15.74 -8.33
C LEU A 100 4.27 17.10 -7.90
N ILE A 101 3.16 17.10 -7.15
CA ILE A 101 2.62 18.33 -6.55
C ILE A 101 3.67 18.95 -5.62
N LYS A 102 4.26 18.15 -4.71
CA LYS A 102 5.29 18.62 -3.78
C LYS A 102 6.57 19.09 -4.50
N ALA A 103 6.96 18.40 -5.57
CA ALA A 103 8.08 18.79 -6.44
C ALA A 103 7.85 20.19 -7.04
N LYS A 104 6.67 20.43 -7.63
CA LYS A 104 6.29 21.74 -8.20
C LYS A 104 6.20 22.84 -7.15
N LEU A 105 5.64 22.55 -5.97
CA LEU A 105 5.52 23.52 -4.88
C LEU A 105 6.86 23.90 -4.24
N LEU A 106 7.81 22.96 -4.19
CA LEU A 106 9.13 23.16 -3.58
C LEU A 106 10.22 23.56 -4.59
N ASP A 107 9.90 23.60 -5.88
CA ASP A 107 10.85 23.80 -6.98
C ASP A 107 12.04 22.81 -6.90
N LYS A 108 11.72 21.53 -6.73
CA LYS A 108 12.70 20.43 -6.59
C LYS A 108 12.34 19.27 -7.49
N ASN A 109 13.35 18.49 -7.89
CA ASN A 109 13.16 17.21 -8.55
C ASN A 109 13.11 16.09 -7.51
N PHE A 110 12.10 15.22 -7.63
CA PHE A 110 11.89 14.03 -6.79
C PHE A 110 11.60 12.78 -7.65
N ASP A 111 12.18 12.73 -8.85
CA ASP A 111 11.95 11.66 -9.82
C ASP A 111 12.40 10.29 -9.32
N GLU A 112 13.39 10.27 -8.44
CA GLU A 112 13.97 9.08 -7.83
C GLU A 112 13.00 8.32 -6.91
N ILE A 113 11.95 8.98 -6.42
CA ILE A 113 10.92 8.36 -5.57
C ILE A 113 9.59 8.09 -6.31
N LEU A 114 9.54 8.34 -7.62
CA LEU A 114 8.39 7.99 -8.46
C LEU A 114 8.36 6.49 -8.75
N ILE A 115 7.16 5.92 -8.81
CA ILE A 115 6.96 4.48 -8.97
C ILE A 115 6.24 4.23 -10.31
N PRO A 116 6.91 3.64 -11.32
CA PRO A 116 6.40 3.53 -12.68
C PRO A 116 5.51 2.30 -12.90
N VAL A 117 4.54 2.08 -12.02
CA VAL A 117 3.61 0.93 -12.08
C VAL A 117 2.14 1.33 -11.97
N GLY A 118 1.85 2.63 -11.97
CA GLY A 118 0.49 3.16 -12.00
C GLY A 118 -0.22 2.95 -13.35
N THR A 119 -1.49 3.32 -13.40
CA THR A 119 -2.34 3.28 -14.60
C THR A 119 -1.95 4.33 -15.63
N ILE A 120 -1.29 5.42 -15.22
CA ILE A 120 -0.88 6.52 -16.08
C ILE A 120 0.64 6.60 -16.17
N GLU A 121 1.16 6.82 -17.38
CA GLU A 121 2.58 7.10 -17.57
C GLU A 121 3.01 8.34 -16.78
N ILE A 122 4.12 8.22 -16.04
CA ILE A 122 4.69 9.32 -15.24
C ILE A 122 4.85 10.61 -16.06
N LYS A 123 5.29 10.50 -17.32
CA LYS A 123 5.47 11.65 -18.20
C LYS A 123 4.16 12.39 -18.47
N LYS A 124 3.05 11.67 -18.63
CA LYS A 124 1.72 12.27 -18.80
C LYS A 124 1.27 12.98 -17.53
N LEU A 125 1.46 12.36 -16.35
CA LEU A 125 1.15 12.99 -15.06
C LEU A 125 1.96 14.27 -14.84
N LYS A 126 3.27 14.25 -15.16
CA LYS A 126 4.14 15.42 -15.09
C LYS A 126 3.66 16.56 -15.98
N ASN A 127 3.47 16.27 -17.27
CA ASN A 127 2.99 17.28 -18.22
C ASN A 127 1.65 17.89 -17.78
N ALA A 128 0.71 17.04 -17.32
CA ALA A 128 -0.59 17.50 -16.84
C ALA A 128 -0.46 18.46 -15.65
N ILE A 129 0.43 18.15 -14.69
CA ILE A 129 0.70 19.00 -13.53
C ILE A 129 1.43 20.28 -13.94
N ASP A 130 2.45 20.21 -14.78
CA ASP A 130 3.26 21.37 -15.17
C ASP A 130 2.45 22.39 -15.99
N GLU A 131 1.71 21.91 -16.98
CA GLU A 131 0.88 22.72 -17.89
C GLU A 131 -0.48 23.11 -17.30
N ASN A 132 -0.84 22.58 -16.12
CA ASN A 132 -2.18 22.68 -15.53
C ASN A 132 -3.28 22.25 -16.52
N ASN A 133 -3.05 21.15 -17.25
CA ASN A 133 -3.95 20.62 -18.26
C ASN A 133 -4.24 19.14 -17.97
N TYR A 134 -5.43 18.86 -17.43
CA TYR A 134 -5.80 17.53 -16.97
C TYR A 134 -6.67 16.73 -17.96
N ARG A 135 -6.78 17.19 -19.22
CA ARG A 135 -7.66 16.56 -20.23
C ARG A 135 -7.29 15.10 -20.55
N ASP A 136 -6.01 14.77 -20.46
CA ASP A 136 -5.47 13.47 -20.85
C ASP A 136 -5.25 12.52 -19.65
N ILE A 137 -5.78 12.86 -18.47
CA ILE A 137 -5.75 12.01 -17.27
C ILE A 137 -7.17 11.82 -16.73
N PRO A 138 -7.43 10.77 -15.92
CA PRO A 138 -8.75 10.55 -15.33
C PRO A 138 -9.25 11.77 -14.52
N ASN A 139 -10.53 12.10 -14.66
CA ASN A 139 -11.14 13.27 -14.02
C ASN A 139 -10.92 13.32 -12.50
N LEU A 140 -10.97 12.17 -11.81
CA LEU A 140 -10.70 12.10 -10.37
C LEU A 140 -9.26 12.50 -10.02
N MET A 141 -8.28 12.12 -10.84
CA MET A 141 -6.89 12.52 -10.63
C MET A 141 -6.69 14.02 -10.90
N GLY A 142 -7.29 14.56 -11.96
CA GLY A 142 -7.29 16.00 -12.24
C GLY A 142 -7.89 16.79 -11.08
N LYS A 143 -9.07 16.38 -10.60
CA LYS A 143 -9.74 16.97 -9.43
C LYS A 143 -8.85 16.89 -8.17
N ALA A 144 -8.12 15.80 -7.96
CA ALA A 144 -7.21 15.67 -6.83
C ALA A 144 -6.06 16.67 -6.89
N ILE A 145 -5.49 16.87 -8.07
CA ILE A 145 -4.42 17.84 -8.30
C ILE A 145 -4.94 19.27 -8.07
N GLU A 146 -6.06 19.64 -8.70
CA GLU A 146 -6.67 20.97 -8.56
C GLU A 146 -7.01 21.29 -7.10
N THR A 147 -7.74 20.39 -6.44
CA THR A 147 -8.18 20.58 -5.04
C THR A 147 -6.97 20.72 -4.10
N ALA A 148 -5.92 19.94 -4.31
CA ALA A 148 -4.71 20.02 -3.50
C ALA A 148 -3.95 21.35 -3.69
N PHE A 149 -3.84 21.86 -4.92
CA PHE A 149 -3.22 23.16 -5.17
C PHE A 149 -4.06 24.32 -4.60
N GLU A 150 -5.37 24.27 -4.76
CA GLU A 150 -6.28 25.28 -4.22
C GLU A 150 -6.22 25.34 -2.69
N ASP A 151 -6.26 24.18 -2.02
CA ASP A 151 -6.17 24.10 -0.57
C ASP A 151 -4.81 24.58 -0.05
N PHE A 152 -3.71 24.12 -0.67
CA PHE A 152 -2.38 24.56 -0.31
C PHE A 152 -2.19 26.08 -0.52
N SER A 153 -2.84 26.67 -1.53
CA SER A 153 -2.77 28.11 -1.77
C SER A 153 -3.34 28.93 -0.60
N LYS A 154 -4.35 28.40 0.09
CA LYS A 154 -5.05 29.03 1.22
C LYS A 154 -4.39 28.73 2.56
N GLU A 155 -4.09 27.46 2.81
CA GLU A 155 -3.71 26.96 4.14
C GLU A 155 -2.19 26.85 4.32
N LYS A 156 -1.43 26.71 3.23
CA LYS A 156 0.05 26.54 3.23
C LYS A 156 0.55 25.37 4.08
N ASP A 157 -0.27 24.35 4.32
CA ASP A 157 0.09 23.14 5.06
C ASP A 157 0.29 21.94 4.11
N PRO A 158 1.52 21.44 3.92
CA PRO A 158 1.78 20.28 3.07
C PRO A 158 1.07 19.00 3.52
N GLN A 159 0.71 18.86 4.80
CA GLN A 159 0.00 17.67 5.28
C GLN A 159 -1.40 17.56 4.69
N ARG A 160 -2.01 18.68 4.32
CA ARG A 160 -3.35 18.70 3.73
C ARG A 160 -3.37 18.15 2.30
N ILE A 161 -2.26 18.30 1.57
CA ILE A 161 -2.08 17.69 0.25
C ILE A 161 -2.22 16.18 0.37
N ASP A 162 -1.53 15.56 1.33
CA ASP A 162 -1.59 14.11 1.53
C ASP A 162 -3.03 13.67 1.84
N LEU A 163 -3.74 14.38 2.71
CA LEU A 163 -5.13 14.07 3.07
C LEU A 163 -6.10 14.14 1.89
N ILE A 164 -6.04 15.21 1.11
CA ILE A 164 -6.93 15.43 -0.04
C ILE A 164 -6.69 14.35 -1.09
N VAL A 165 -5.42 14.11 -1.42
CA VAL A 165 -5.05 13.16 -2.46
C VAL A 165 -5.32 11.72 -2.01
N ASP A 166 -5.12 11.40 -0.72
CA ASP A 166 -5.46 10.08 -0.16
C ASP A 166 -6.98 9.83 -0.18
N ASN A 167 -7.83 10.81 0.16
CA ASN A 167 -9.29 10.65 0.08
C ASN A 167 -9.73 10.31 -1.36
N LEU A 168 -9.25 11.08 -2.34
CA LEU A 168 -9.60 10.87 -3.74
C LEU A 168 -9.01 9.57 -4.32
N GLN A 169 -7.93 9.04 -3.74
CA GLN A 169 -7.44 7.71 -4.07
C GLN A 169 -8.49 6.65 -3.78
N TYR A 170 -9.11 6.69 -2.60
CA TYR A 170 -10.12 5.71 -2.21
C TYR A 170 -11.43 5.89 -2.96
N ASP A 171 -11.83 7.12 -3.28
CA ASP A 171 -12.97 7.37 -4.18
C ASP A 171 -12.74 6.69 -5.54
N HIS A 172 -11.52 6.79 -6.09
CA HIS A 172 -11.18 6.13 -7.35
C HIS A 172 -11.14 4.60 -7.21
N MET A 173 -10.62 4.08 -6.08
CA MET A 173 -10.65 2.64 -5.81
C MET A 173 -12.10 2.11 -5.74
N TYR A 174 -13.03 2.87 -5.15
CA TYR A 174 -14.45 2.51 -5.15
C TYR A 174 -15.07 2.55 -6.53
N GLU A 175 -14.77 3.55 -7.37
CA GLU A 175 -15.26 3.55 -8.75
C GLU A 175 -14.82 2.30 -9.51
N ILE A 176 -13.57 1.87 -9.31
CA ILE A 176 -13.06 0.64 -9.94
C ILE A 176 -13.75 -0.59 -9.34
N ALA A 177 -13.84 -0.70 -8.01
CA ALA A 177 -14.49 -1.82 -7.34
C ALA A 177 -15.96 -1.99 -7.79
N ASN A 178 -16.71 -0.89 -7.86
CA ASN A 178 -18.10 -0.89 -8.31
C ASN A 178 -18.26 -1.32 -9.78
N ARG A 179 -17.28 -1.00 -10.65
CA ARG A 179 -17.28 -1.47 -12.05
C ARG A 179 -16.94 -2.96 -12.16
N LEU A 180 -16.07 -3.46 -11.29
CA LEU A 180 -15.70 -4.87 -11.24
C LEU A 180 -16.87 -5.74 -10.72
N ASP A 181 -17.68 -5.19 -9.81
CA ASP A 181 -18.86 -5.84 -9.20
C ASP A 181 -18.48 -7.20 -8.57
N ASP A 182 -17.45 -7.17 -7.72
CA ASP A 182 -16.87 -8.34 -7.08
C ASP A 182 -16.84 -8.18 -5.54
N PRO A 183 -17.57 -9.04 -4.78
CA PRO A 183 -17.67 -8.91 -3.33
C PRO A 183 -16.34 -9.07 -2.57
N PHE A 184 -15.34 -9.76 -3.13
CA PHE A 184 -14.03 -9.88 -2.50
C PHE A 184 -13.26 -8.56 -2.65
N ILE A 185 -13.34 -7.95 -3.82
CA ILE A 185 -12.71 -6.66 -4.12
C ILE A 185 -13.34 -5.52 -3.32
N GLU A 186 -14.68 -5.47 -3.23
CA GLU A 186 -15.37 -4.48 -2.39
C GLU A 186 -14.94 -4.60 -0.92
N LYS A 187 -14.93 -5.83 -0.38
CA LYS A 187 -14.44 -6.10 0.99
C LYS A 187 -12.98 -5.72 1.17
N TYR A 188 -12.15 -5.86 0.14
CA TYR A 188 -10.76 -5.43 0.18
C TYR A 188 -10.68 -3.91 0.38
N VAL A 189 -11.40 -3.13 -0.44
CA VAL A 189 -11.43 -1.66 -0.34
C VAL A 189 -11.98 -1.22 1.02
N ASP A 190 -13.10 -1.81 1.48
CA ASP A 190 -13.68 -1.51 2.79
C ASP A 190 -12.67 -1.69 3.94
N LYS A 191 -11.93 -2.81 3.91
CA LYS A 191 -10.93 -3.11 4.93
C LYS A 191 -9.78 -2.11 4.91
N LEU A 192 -9.34 -1.67 3.73
CA LEU A 192 -8.30 -0.65 3.62
C LEU A 192 -8.77 0.69 4.22
N ILE A 193 -10.01 1.08 3.93
CA ILE A 193 -10.59 2.34 4.39
C ILE A 193 -10.76 2.33 5.90
N ASP A 194 -11.36 1.28 6.47
CA ASP A 194 -11.56 1.18 7.91
C ASP A 194 -10.21 1.24 8.66
N LEU A 195 -9.21 0.47 8.21
CA LEU A 195 -7.87 0.48 8.82
C LEU A 195 -7.14 1.82 8.61
N SER A 196 -7.34 2.49 7.48
CA SER A 196 -6.82 3.83 7.21
C SER A 196 -7.43 4.85 8.17
N ASN A 197 -8.77 4.86 8.29
CA ASN A 197 -9.51 5.77 9.14
C ASN A 197 -9.17 5.58 10.63
N ILE A 198 -9.00 4.34 11.09
CA ILE A 198 -8.58 4.09 12.48
C ILE A 198 -7.15 4.61 12.72
N ARG A 199 -6.22 4.40 11.80
CA ARG A 199 -4.85 4.97 11.90
C ARG A 199 -4.89 6.50 11.89
N THR A 200 -5.72 7.10 11.04
CA THR A 200 -5.94 8.54 10.98
C THR A 200 -6.48 9.09 12.30
N LEU A 201 -7.47 8.44 12.91
CA LEU A 201 -7.98 8.80 14.23
C LEU A 201 -6.86 8.85 15.27
N LEU A 202 -6.06 7.78 15.39
CA LEU A 202 -4.97 7.71 16.36
C LEU A 202 -3.90 8.79 16.10
N ARG A 203 -3.56 9.03 14.84
CA ARG A 203 -2.62 10.09 14.42
C ARG A 203 -3.14 11.47 14.82
N VAL A 204 -4.40 11.78 14.54
CA VAL A 204 -5.03 13.06 14.87
C VAL A 204 -5.08 13.27 16.39
N LYS A 205 -5.42 12.22 17.15
CA LYS A 205 -5.35 12.26 18.63
C LYS A 205 -3.93 12.54 19.13
N LYS A 206 -2.91 11.90 18.54
CA LYS A 206 -1.50 12.14 18.88
C LYS A 206 -1.09 13.60 18.66
N GLN A 207 -1.51 14.15 17.53
CA GLN A 207 -1.21 15.53 17.12
C GLN A 207 -2.08 16.57 17.84
N LYS A 208 -3.04 16.13 18.67
CA LYS A 208 -4.02 16.98 19.36
C LYS A 208 -4.79 17.91 18.40
N LYS A 209 -5.07 17.42 17.18
CA LYS A 209 -5.86 18.16 16.18
C LYS A 209 -7.36 17.98 16.46
N GLY A 210 -8.16 18.96 16.04
CA GLY A 210 -9.59 19.04 16.32
C GLY A 210 -10.47 18.17 15.41
N ARG A 211 -11.77 18.16 15.73
CA ARG A 211 -12.80 17.38 15.01
C ARG A 211 -12.90 17.74 13.54
N GLU A 212 -12.80 19.01 13.18
CA GLU A 212 -12.86 19.46 11.78
C GLU A 212 -11.72 18.87 10.95
N PHE A 213 -10.50 18.90 11.49
CA PHE A 213 -9.34 18.30 10.83
C PHE A 213 -9.52 16.79 10.65
N LEU A 214 -10.04 16.10 11.67
CA LEU A 214 -10.34 14.67 11.55
C LEU A 214 -11.39 14.41 10.46
N ASN A 215 -12.47 15.19 10.43
CA ASN A 215 -13.54 15.03 9.44
C ASN A 215 -13.03 15.17 8.00
N CYS A 216 -12.16 16.14 7.75
CA CYS A 216 -11.51 16.30 6.45
C CYS A 216 -10.49 15.19 6.13
N SER A 217 -9.96 14.51 7.16
CA SER A 217 -8.96 13.44 7.00
C SER A 217 -9.57 12.05 6.84
N LEU A 218 -10.84 11.88 7.19
CA LEU A 218 -11.51 10.58 7.14
C LEU A 218 -12.05 10.35 5.73
N ILE A 219 -11.77 9.15 5.25
CA ILE A 219 -12.19 8.63 3.96
C ILE A 219 -13.62 8.12 4.11
N ASP A 220 -14.47 8.42 3.14
CA ASP A 220 -15.85 7.92 3.10
C ASP A 220 -15.90 6.45 2.65
N GLY A 221 -16.92 5.72 3.09
CA GLY A 221 -17.04 4.26 2.90
C GLY A 221 -16.45 3.45 4.06
N GLY A 222 -16.07 2.21 3.78
CA GLY A 222 -15.73 1.20 4.78
C GLY A 222 -16.97 0.62 5.46
N LYS A 223 -16.76 -0.35 6.37
CA LYS A 223 -17.84 -0.89 7.20
C LYS A 223 -18.07 -0.05 8.45
N ILE A 224 -17.09 0.72 8.88
CA ILE A 224 -17.20 1.59 10.05
C ILE A 224 -17.62 2.97 9.57
N ASP A 225 -18.84 3.32 9.92
CA ASP A 225 -19.38 4.65 9.67
C ASP A 225 -18.43 5.78 10.15
N LYS A 226 -18.26 6.79 9.31
CA LYS A 226 -17.34 7.91 9.55
C LYS A 226 -17.73 8.73 10.79
N ASP A 227 -19.01 8.97 11.02
CA ASP A 227 -19.48 9.70 12.21
C ASP A 227 -19.15 8.93 13.48
N ARG A 228 -19.23 7.60 13.41
CA ARG A 228 -18.80 6.74 14.50
C ARG A 228 -17.33 6.95 14.84
N ILE A 229 -16.44 7.05 13.84
CA ILE A 229 -15.01 7.32 14.06
C ILE A 229 -14.79 8.75 14.60
N LEU A 230 -15.55 9.74 14.12
CA LEU A 230 -15.47 11.11 14.60
C LEU A 230 -15.81 11.26 16.09
N VAL A 231 -16.77 10.50 16.59
CA VAL A 231 -17.14 10.51 18.01
C VAL A 231 -16.01 9.97 18.89
N LEU A 232 -15.23 9.00 18.40
CA LEU A 232 -14.10 8.41 19.12
C LEU A 232 -12.93 9.39 19.36
N LEU A 233 -12.92 10.55 18.70
CA LEU A 233 -11.91 11.58 18.91
C LEU A 233 -11.87 12.07 20.36
N ASN A 234 -13.00 12.07 21.06
CA ASN A 234 -13.10 12.54 22.45
C ASN A 234 -12.86 11.43 23.49
N ASP A 235 -12.79 10.17 23.06
CA ASP A 235 -12.60 9.04 23.96
C ASP A 235 -11.13 8.86 24.39
N SER A 236 -10.86 8.13 25.47
CA SER A 236 -9.50 7.64 25.72
C SER A 236 -9.12 6.57 24.68
N ILE A 237 -7.83 6.30 24.52
CA ILE A 237 -7.34 5.30 23.57
C ILE A 237 -7.87 3.89 23.92
N GLU A 238 -7.99 3.60 25.20
CA GLU A 238 -8.55 2.34 25.72
C GLU A 238 -10.04 2.21 25.36
N ASN A 239 -10.79 3.30 25.44
CA ASN A 239 -12.19 3.34 25.05
C ASN A 239 -12.38 3.17 23.54
N VAL A 240 -11.45 3.67 22.71
CA VAL A 240 -11.45 3.41 21.26
C VAL A 240 -11.39 1.90 20.99
N TYR A 241 -10.48 1.19 21.67
CA TYR A 241 -10.42 -0.27 21.56
C TYR A 241 -11.74 -0.92 21.98
N GLY A 242 -12.25 -0.58 23.17
CA GLY A 242 -13.49 -1.17 23.69
C GLY A 242 -14.67 -1.02 22.72
N LYS A 243 -14.81 0.18 22.12
CA LYS A 243 -15.89 0.48 21.17
C LYS A 243 -15.69 -0.15 19.80
N LEU A 244 -14.48 -0.47 19.36
CA LEU A 244 -14.22 -1.11 18.06
C LEU A 244 -13.95 -2.62 18.16
N SER A 245 -13.87 -3.16 19.38
CA SER A 245 -13.49 -4.56 19.65
C SER A 245 -14.42 -5.59 19.02
N TYR A 246 -15.69 -5.24 18.80
CA TYR A 246 -16.71 -6.12 18.20
C TYR A 246 -16.71 -6.12 16.66
N THR A 247 -15.91 -5.25 16.04
CA THR A 247 -15.74 -5.23 14.58
C THR A 247 -14.77 -6.34 14.14
N ASP A 248 -14.70 -6.58 12.83
CA ASP A 248 -13.72 -7.50 12.23
C ASP A 248 -12.25 -7.14 12.58
N TYR A 249 -12.00 -5.93 13.11
CA TYR A 249 -10.67 -5.40 13.44
C TYR A 249 -10.29 -5.58 14.91
N GLY A 250 -11.16 -6.13 15.77
CA GLY A 250 -10.89 -6.25 17.21
C GLY A 250 -9.55 -6.92 17.54
N GLY A 251 -9.16 -7.95 16.79
CA GLY A 251 -7.87 -8.62 16.96
C GLY A 251 -6.66 -7.73 16.61
N VAL A 252 -6.75 -6.94 15.54
CA VAL A 252 -5.72 -5.98 15.11
C VAL A 252 -5.58 -4.86 16.14
N LEU A 253 -6.71 -4.32 16.59
CA LEU A 253 -6.75 -3.18 17.49
C LEU A 253 -6.25 -3.51 18.89
N LYS A 254 -6.51 -4.72 19.40
CA LYS A 254 -6.05 -5.13 20.73
C LYS A 254 -4.54 -4.92 20.90
N ASN A 255 -3.77 -5.55 20.02
CA ASN A 255 -2.31 -5.51 20.10
C ASN A 255 -1.77 -4.16 19.62
N GLY A 256 -2.37 -3.57 18.58
CA GLY A 256 -1.94 -2.29 18.04
C GLY A 256 -2.10 -1.13 19.03
N ILE A 257 -3.23 -1.07 19.74
CA ILE A 257 -3.50 -0.03 20.74
C ILE A 257 -2.66 -0.23 22.01
N GLU A 258 -2.48 -1.48 22.45
CA GLU A 258 -1.61 -1.79 23.59
C GLU A 258 -0.18 -1.28 23.35
N GLN A 259 0.39 -1.59 22.18
CA GLN A 259 1.72 -1.11 21.81
C GLN A 259 1.75 0.41 21.63
N TYR A 260 0.75 0.98 20.94
CA TYR A 260 0.65 2.43 20.78
C TYR A 260 0.68 3.17 22.13
N THR A 261 0.03 2.63 23.16
CA THR A 261 0.01 3.22 24.51
C THR A 261 1.37 3.13 25.20
N LYS A 262 2.14 2.06 24.95
CA LYS A 262 3.49 1.86 25.55
C LYS A 262 4.56 2.72 24.89
N ILE A 263 4.61 2.75 23.56
CA ILE A 263 5.72 3.34 22.80
C ILE A 263 5.34 4.63 22.04
N GLY A 264 4.07 5.02 22.04
CA GLY A 264 3.57 6.20 21.34
C GLY A 264 3.67 6.12 19.81
N SER A 265 3.84 4.93 19.23
CA SER A 265 4.04 4.72 17.79
C SER A 265 2.92 3.90 17.17
N SER A 266 2.47 4.28 15.97
CA SER A 266 1.48 3.53 15.16
C SER A 266 2.11 2.39 14.35
N SER A 267 3.44 2.24 14.38
CA SER A 267 4.16 1.28 13.55
C SER A 267 3.69 -0.16 13.72
N GLU A 268 3.37 -0.58 14.95
CA GLU A 268 2.86 -1.93 15.18
C GLU A 268 1.44 -2.08 14.61
N LEU A 269 0.58 -1.07 14.76
CA LEU A 269 -0.76 -1.09 14.19
C LEU A 269 -0.70 -1.18 12.66
N GLU A 270 0.24 -0.49 12.01
CA GLU A 270 0.47 -0.58 10.56
C GLU A 270 0.88 -1.99 10.13
N LYS A 271 1.83 -2.60 10.84
CA LYS A 271 2.23 -3.99 10.58
C LYS A 271 1.06 -4.96 10.77
N LEU A 272 0.30 -4.84 11.87
CA LEU A 272 -0.84 -5.70 12.15
C LEU A 272 -1.99 -5.51 11.14
N SER A 273 -2.17 -4.29 10.63
CA SER A 273 -3.11 -3.97 9.55
C SER A 273 -2.70 -4.68 8.26
N ASP A 274 -1.43 -4.58 7.87
CA ASP A 274 -0.91 -5.26 6.69
C ASP A 274 -1.02 -6.80 6.82
N ASN A 275 -0.78 -7.35 8.01
CA ASN A 275 -0.97 -8.78 8.30
C ASN A 275 -2.44 -9.20 8.28
N TYR A 276 -3.36 -8.34 8.70
CA TYR A 276 -4.79 -8.61 8.62
C TYR A 276 -5.25 -8.70 7.17
N ILE A 277 -4.83 -7.76 6.33
CA ILE A 277 -5.11 -7.81 4.89
C ILE A 277 -4.44 -9.03 4.26
N MET A 278 -3.20 -9.37 4.63
CA MET A 278 -2.53 -10.59 4.13
C MET A 278 -3.33 -11.86 4.45
N ARG A 279 -3.87 -11.97 5.66
CA ARG A 279 -4.73 -13.11 6.05
C ARG A 279 -6.01 -13.17 5.23
N PHE A 280 -6.65 -12.03 4.98
CA PHE A 280 -7.78 -11.95 4.05
C PHE A 280 -7.38 -12.38 2.62
N MET A 281 -6.22 -11.95 2.12
CA MET A 281 -5.73 -12.35 0.80
C MET A 281 -5.46 -13.86 0.69
N LYS A 282 -5.08 -14.54 1.78
CA LYS A 282 -4.87 -15.99 1.78
C LYS A 282 -6.15 -16.78 1.51
N ASP A 283 -7.33 -16.21 1.76
CA ASP A 283 -8.60 -16.86 1.44
C ASP A 283 -8.77 -17.09 -0.08
N ALA A 284 -8.13 -16.25 -0.91
CA ALA A 284 -8.11 -16.40 -2.37
C ALA A 284 -7.36 -17.66 -2.85
N LYS A 285 -6.60 -18.35 -1.98
CA LYS A 285 -5.99 -19.64 -2.30
C LYS A 285 -7.02 -20.73 -2.60
N TYR A 286 -8.22 -20.61 -2.03
CA TYR A 286 -9.28 -21.60 -2.18
C TYR A 286 -10.22 -21.31 -3.36
N ILE A 287 -10.02 -20.16 -4.04
CA ILE A 287 -10.81 -19.74 -5.19
C ILE A 287 -10.17 -20.29 -6.47
N SER A 288 -10.92 -21.07 -7.23
CA SER A 288 -10.42 -21.75 -8.43
C SER A 288 -10.55 -20.90 -9.70
N PHE A 289 -11.56 -20.03 -9.76
CA PHE A 289 -11.87 -19.17 -10.89
C PHE A 289 -12.31 -17.81 -10.38
N GLY A 290 -11.79 -16.72 -10.96
CA GLY A 290 -12.11 -15.35 -10.57
C GLY A 290 -10.89 -14.42 -10.49
N PRO A 291 -11.12 -13.12 -10.26
CA PRO A 291 -10.07 -12.10 -10.17
C PRO A 291 -9.28 -12.13 -8.84
N GLU A 292 -9.80 -12.77 -7.80
CA GLU A 292 -9.30 -12.71 -6.43
C GLU A 292 -7.87 -13.24 -6.29
N PRO A 293 -7.47 -14.37 -6.91
CA PRO A 293 -6.09 -14.85 -6.81
C PRO A 293 -5.11 -13.84 -7.42
N ILE A 294 -5.50 -13.10 -8.47
CA ILE A 294 -4.65 -12.08 -9.11
C ILE A 294 -4.33 -10.96 -8.12
N ILE A 295 -5.35 -10.42 -7.46
CA ILE A 295 -5.21 -9.35 -6.47
C ILE A 295 -4.40 -9.86 -5.26
N ALA A 296 -4.67 -11.07 -4.78
CA ALA A 296 -3.93 -11.68 -3.68
C ALA A 296 -2.44 -11.86 -4.02
N TYR A 297 -2.12 -12.29 -5.24
CA TYR A 297 -0.73 -12.43 -5.68
C TYR A 297 -0.02 -11.08 -5.79
N ILE A 298 -0.66 -10.04 -6.35
CA ILE A 298 -0.08 -8.69 -6.40
C ILE A 298 0.21 -8.20 -4.98
N TYR A 299 -0.77 -8.31 -4.07
CA TYR A 299 -0.60 -7.92 -2.67
C TYR A 299 0.52 -8.70 -1.98
N ALA A 300 0.61 -10.01 -2.24
CA ALA A 300 1.68 -10.87 -1.73
C ALA A 300 3.07 -10.39 -2.20
N LYS A 301 3.22 -10.06 -3.49
CA LYS A 301 4.47 -9.55 -4.05
C LYS A 301 4.84 -8.17 -3.50
N GLU A 302 3.89 -7.28 -3.33
CA GLU A 302 4.14 -5.97 -2.71
C GLU A 302 4.60 -6.11 -1.26
N ASN A 303 3.98 -7.01 -0.50
CA ASN A 303 4.35 -7.29 0.89
C ASN A 303 5.73 -7.97 0.98
N GLU A 304 6.04 -8.89 0.06
CA GLU A 304 7.36 -9.50 -0.07
C GLU A 304 8.44 -8.44 -0.33
N ILE A 305 8.21 -7.56 -1.32
CA ILE A 305 9.10 -6.42 -1.62
C ILE A 305 9.28 -5.53 -0.40
N LYS A 306 8.20 -5.25 0.35
CA LYS A 306 8.25 -4.45 1.59
C LYS A 306 9.10 -5.14 2.66
N ASN A 307 8.98 -6.46 2.83
CA ASN A 307 9.81 -7.22 3.76
C ASN A 307 11.28 -7.23 3.34
N ILE A 308 11.58 -7.44 2.06
CA ILE A 308 12.96 -7.36 1.55
C ILE A 308 13.55 -5.96 1.81
N ARG A 309 12.80 -4.89 1.54
CA ARG A 309 13.22 -3.52 1.85
C ARG A 309 13.58 -3.34 3.32
N ILE A 310 12.74 -3.84 4.24
CA ILE A 310 12.99 -3.76 5.69
C ILE A 310 14.29 -4.47 6.06
N ILE A 311 14.54 -5.66 5.49
CA ILE A 311 15.76 -6.42 5.73
C ILE A 311 16.99 -5.67 5.19
N MET A 312 16.94 -5.20 3.94
CA MET A 312 18.06 -4.50 3.32
C MET A 312 18.40 -3.19 4.04
N VAL A 313 17.38 -2.37 4.39
CA VAL A 313 17.56 -1.17 5.22
C VAL A 313 18.17 -1.54 6.57
N GLY A 314 17.62 -2.57 7.24
CA GLY A 314 18.13 -3.02 8.52
C GLY A 314 19.60 -3.45 8.45
N LYS A 315 19.97 -4.23 7.44
CA LYS A 315 21.34 -4.70 7.23
C LYS A 315 22.30 -3.58 6.87
N LEU A 316 21.92 -2.66 5.99
CA LEU A 316 22.74 -1.49 5.63
C LEU A 316 23.01 -0.58 6.83
N ASN A 317 22.10 -0.55 7.80
CA ASN A 317 22.21 0.27 9.01
C ASN A 317 22.66 -0.52 10.25
N ASN A 318 23.13 -1.76 10.09
CA ASN A 318 23.58 -2.64 11.18
C ASN A 318 22.54 -2.80 12.31
N ILE A 319 21.26 -2.81 11.96
CA ILE A 319 20.17 -3.04 12.91
C ILE A 319 20.20 -4.52 13.36
N PRO A 320 20.04 -4.81 14.66
CA PRO A 320 20.03 -6.19 15.15
C PRO A 320 18.95 -7.05 14.48
N SER A 321 19.29 -8.30 14.18
CA SER A 321 18.40 -9.25 13.50
C SER A 321 17.03 -9.41 14.16
N GLU A 322 16.97 -9.43 15.50
CA GLU A 322 15.68 -9.51 16.22
C GLU A 322 14.78 -8.29 15.97
N VAL A 323 15.36 -7.09 15.91
CA VAL A 323 14.61 -5.85 15.64
C VAL A 323 14.11 -5.83 14.19
N ILE A 324 14.88 -6.37 13.24
CA ILE A 324 14.43 -6.53 11.85
C ILE A 324 13.26 -7.52 11.80
N ARG A 325 13.40 -8.67 12.47
CA ARG A 325 12.40 -9.74 12.51
C ARG A 325 11.07 -9.26 13.09
N GLU A 326 11.11 -8.46 14.16
CA GLU A 326 9.92 -7.84 14.77
C GLU A 326 9.15 -6.92 13.80
N ARG A 327 9.82 -6.33 12.80
CA ARG A 327 9.20 -5.40 11.84
C ARG A 327 8.66 -6.08 10.58
N LEU A 328 8.98 -7.36 10.36
CA LEU A 328 8.49 -8.07 9.19
C LEU A 328 6.99 -8.34 9.28
N ARG A 329 6.35 -8.27 8.13
CA ARG A 329 4.94 -8.65 7.94
C ARG A 329 4.85 -10.13 7.63
N GLU A 330 3.68 -10.70 7.91
CA GLU A 330 3.37 -12.09 7.54
C GLU A 330 3.52 -12.28 6.03
N GLY A 331 4.15 -13.39 5.63
CA GLY A 331 4.24 -13.81 4.24
C GLY A 331 2.96 -14.47 3.76
N TYR A 332 2.81 -14.57 2.44
CA TYR A 332 1.67 -15.24 1.82
C TYR A 332 1.79 -16.77 1.86
N VAL A 333 3.00 -17.32 1.66
CA VAL A 333 3.30 -18.75 1.68
C VAL A 333 3.76 -19.24 3.05
#